data_AF-A0A0Q6TNS6-F1
#
_entry.id   AF-A0A0Q6TNS6-F1
#
_cell.length_a   1.000
_cell.length_b   1.000
_cell.length_c   1.000
_cell.angle_alpha   90.00
_cell.angle_beta   90.00
_cell.angle_gamma   90.00
#
_symmetry.space_group_name_H-M   'P 1'
#
loop_
_entity.id
_entity.type
_entity.pdbx_description
1 polymer ?
#
loop_
_entity_poly.entity_id
_entity_poly.type
_entity_poly.pdbx_seq_one_letter_code
_entity_poly.pdbx_strand_id
1 'polypeptide(L)'
;MTVLVPTAVIGPKAQGRNYGLRRYAGPRLTSESQAGLADFALSLAGWAMLRRRRFVAMLPLAGDGSRFAVARARHLGEGELGPVAVAHLLVVDADLLEALDWASPRLLRLLPEPEDAAFGLEPITVSPGDLTCAVARPLTASRVGWADVAVDVGDEDPETVLCALVEGVESSTRRARLTGWASTSLVAPAGDLDPARAFKLVTYASAESPAAFQATHELLSLRALAEPSLAWKAWLKLAAIAEREPAAAALRSARWSQDKARLPADDVMFEEIASACAALTPAAMIALLRAVIRHAGGADAVSAALREGVSETFNAVVAVADAEGAAFYVRGLVDGADPVALTALPGLDEVMARPAVAAWLGDIVHRLDLTGVVRLWATRLAADPAFAEAIAPVGAAFLDATLDAALARLDDEDTRWLAGTLLRLRCARGAVEGARLRIALSALLAAPPTSADAALADPKVLEVAKAFAPELSATLAARAIPAGLRQARHPAEFTRAAWALVAAAGAERAAR
;
A
#
# COMPACT_ATOMS: atom_id res chain seq x y z
N MET A 1 31.83 37.39 27.98
CA MET A 1 30.72 36.91 28.82
C MET A 1 30.98 35.44 29.10
N THR A 2 31.01 35.05 30.37
CA THR A 2 31.19 33.65 30.80
C THR A 2 29.86 33.13 31.34
N VAL A 3 29.46 31.92 30.95
CA VAL A 3 28.21 31.26 31.35
C VAL A 3 28.56 29.98 32.11
N LEU A 4 27.89 29.72 33.22
CA LEU A 4 28.00 28.44 33.94
C LEU A 4 27.04 27.43 33.32
N VAL A 5 27.58 26.35 32.77
CA VAL A 5 26.82 25.30 32.08
C VAL A 5 26.69 24.08 32.99
N PRO A 6 25.46 23.66 33.33
CA PRO A 6 25.25 22.45 34.10
C PRO A 6 25.81 21.20 33.43
N THR A 7 26.37 20.30 34.23
CA THR A 7 26.93 19.03 33.77
C THR A 7 26.14 17.86 34.34
N ALA A 8 26.06 16.76 33.59
CA ALA A 8 25.36 15.56 34.01
C ALA A 8 26.09 14.29 33.55
N VAL A 9 25.92 13.21 34.29
CA VAL A 9 26.37 11.86 33.91
C VAL A 9 25.19 10.92 33.92
N ILE A 10 24.95 10.25 32.81
CA ILE A 10 23.97 9.17 32.68
C ILE A 10 24.70 7.84 32.51
N GLY A 11 24.23 6.81 33.20
CA GLY A 11 24.77 5.45 33.12
C GLY A 11 24.06 4.53 34.11
N PRO A 12 24.60 3.34 34.38
CA PRO A 12 23.99 2.40 35.32
C PRO A 12 24.02 2.94 36.77
N LYS A 13 22.90 2.85 37.47
CA LYS A 13 22.70 3.29 38.87
C LYS A 13 23.11 2.23 39.90
N ALA A 14 22.95 0.94 39.57
CA ALA A 14 23.45 -0.20 40.35
C ALA A 14 23.44 -1.47 39.48
N GLN A 15 24.50 -2.29 39.56
CA GLN A 15 24.65 -3.62 38.95
C GLN A 15 24.41 -3.73 37.42
N GLY A 16 24.22 -2.64 36.66
CA GLY A 16 24.22 -2.67 35.18
C GLY A 16 22.87 -2.78 34.48
N ARG A 17 21.75 -2.98 35.21
CA ARG A 17 20.40 -3.05 34.58
C ARG A 17 19.60 -1.75 34.58
N ASN A 18 19.76 -0.91 35.61
CA ASN A 18 18.98 0.32 35.74
C ASN A 18 19.81 1.53 35.31
N TYR A 19 19.54 2.09 34.13
CA TYR A 19 20.17 3.33 33.67
C TYR A 19 19.48 4.56 34.25
N GLY A 20 20.23 5.64 34.43
CA GLY A 20 19.67 6.94 34.77
C GLY A 20 20.74 7.95 35.14
N LEU A 21 20.29 9.10 35.64
CA LEU A 21 21.16 10.16 36.12
C LEU A 21 22.00 9.68 37.33
N ARG A 22 23.32 9.61 37.16
CA ARG A 22 24.31 9.24 38.19
C ARG A 22 24.81 10.46 38.95
N ARG A 23 25.08 11.55 38.23
CA ARG A 23 25.58 12.82 38.77
C ARG A 23 24.96 13.98 38.01
N TYR A 24 24.73 15.08 38.71
CA TYR A 24 24.24 16.32 38.13
C TYR A 24 24.74 17.50 38.95
N ALA A 25 25.35 18.47 38.28
CA ALA A 25 25.81 19.70 38.88
C ALA A 25 25.16 20.88 38.15
N GLY A 26 24.18 21.50 38.79
CA GLY A 26 23.40 22.59 38.21
C GLY A 26 22.15 22.94 39.03
N PRO A 27 21.37 23.93 38.57
CA PRO A 27 20.09 24.29 39.20
C PRO A 27 19.06 23.16 39.04
N ARG A 28 18.04 23.14 39.90
CA ARG A 28 17.01 22.10 39.84
C ARG A 28 16.38 22.02 38.44
N LEU A 29 16.48 20.85 37.81
CA LEU A 29 15.84 20.56 36.53
C LEU A 29 14.32 20.60 36.66
N THR A 30 13.64 21.07 35.62
CA THR A 30 12.17 20.97 35.51
C THR A 30 11.75 19.51 35.37
N SER A 31 10.50 19.19 35.70
CA SER A 31 9.97 17.82 35.58
C SER A 31 10.09 17.30 34.14
N GLU A 32 9.87 18.17 33.15
CA GLU A 32 10.02 17.84 31.73
C GLU A 32 11.46 17.48 31.36
N SER A 33 12.45 18.30 31.76
CA SER A 33 13.85 17.99 31.50
C SER A 33 14.32 16.73 32.25
N GLN A 34 13.77 16.45 33.43
CA GLN A 34 14.06 15.21 34.15
C GLN A 34 13.49 13.97 33.42
N ALA A 35 12.27 14.07 32.89
CA ALA A 35 11.65 13.00 32.10
C ALA A 35 12.47 12.73 30.82
N GLY A 36 12.82 13.78 30.06
CA GLY A 36 13.62 13.63 28.85
C GLY A 36 15.00 13.00 29.09
N LEU A 37 15.65 13.32 30.22
CA LEU A 37 16.91 12.66 30.60
C LEU A 37 16.72 11.21 31.07
N ALA A 38 15.58 10.87 31.67
CA ALA A 38 15.25 9.51 32.05
C ALA A 38 15.01 8.62 30.81
N ASP A 39 14.27 9.14 29.83
CA ASP A 39 14.01 8.46 28.56
C ASP A 39 15.31 8.26 27.76
N PHE A 40 16.16 9.30 27.69
CA PHE A 40 17.49 9.17 27.09
C PHE A 40 18.35 8.11 27.79
N ALA A 41 18.24 7.96 29.12
CA ALA A 41 18.97 6.93 29.83
C ALA A 41 18.53 5.51 29.46
N LEU A 42 17.23 5.30 29.19
CA LEU A 42 16.70 4.02 28.71
C LEU A 42 17.16 3.73 27.27
N SER A 43 17.14 4.74 26.39
CA SER A 43 17.68 4.62 25.04
C SER A 43 19.18 4.30 25.04
N LEU A 44 19.95 4.91 25.94
CA LEU A 44 21.37 4.61 26.13
C LEU A 44 21.60 3.17 26.56
N ALA A 45 20.75 2.64 27.45
CA ALA A 45 20.80 1.23 27.86
C ALA A 45 20.58 0.28 26.67
N GLY A 46 19.58 0.58 25.82
CA GLY A 46 19.32 -0.16 24.59
C GLY A 46 20.49 -0.08 23.60
N TRP A 47 21.07 1.10 23.41
CA TRP A 47 22.25 1.30 22.55
C TRP A 47 23.48 0.53 23.06
N ALA A 48 23.69 0.46 24.37
CA ALA A 48 24.80 -0.28 24.96
C ALA A 48 24.83 -1.76 24.52
N MET A 49 23.65 -2.37 24.32
CA MET A 49 23.50 -3.75 23.83
C MET A 49 24.12 -3.99 22.46
N LEU A 50 24.29 -2.92 21.66
CA LEU A 50 24.85 -2.98 20.31
C LEU A 50 26.39 -2.97 20.30
N ARG A 51 27.04 -2.78 21.46
CA ARG A 51 28.51 -2.79 21.64
C ARG A 51 29.25 -1.86 20.69
N ARG A 52 28.62 -0.74 20.31
CA ARG A 52 29.24 0.30 19.49
C ARG A 52 30.18 1.15 20.33
N ARG A 53 31.27 1.65 19.73
CA ARG A 53 32.34 2.30 20.49
C ARG A 53 31.88 3.58 21.20
N ARG A 54 31.31 4.51 20.45
CA ARG A 54 30.88 5.83 20.92
C ARG A 54 29.82 6.43 20.01
N PHE A 55 29.09 7.42 20.51
CA PHE A 55 28.31 8.35 19.69
C PHE A 55 28.20 9.70 20.39
N VAL A 56 27.87 10.73 19.61
CA VAL A 56 27.50 12.04 20.11
C VAL A 56 26.07 12.37 19.70
N ALA A 57 25.38 13.15 20.53
CA ALA A 57 24.03 13.61 20.21
C ALA A 57 23.71 14.96 20.85
N MET A 58 22.74 15.66 20.29
CA MET A 58 22.06 16.78 20.91
C MET A 58 20.56 16.51 20.85
N LEU A 59 19.87 16.55 21.98
CA LEU A 59 18.42 16.37 22.06
C LEU A 59 17.74 17.55 22.77
N PRO A 60 16.49 17.91 22.39
CA PRO A 60 15.68 18.84 23.16
C PRO A 60 15.27 18.22 24.51
N LEU A 61 15.29 19.03 25.58
CA LEU A 61 14.82 18.67 26.92
C LEU A 61 13.51 19.37 27.30
N ALA A 62 13.06 20.30 26.47
CA ALA A 62 11.80 21.02 26.62
C ALA A 62 11.15 21.18 25.25
N GLY A 63 9.84 20.97 25.16
CA GLY A 63 9.07 21.01 23.91
C GLY A 63 8.99 22.39 23.27
N ASP A 64 9.25 23.46 24.04
CA ASP A 64 9.35 24.84 23.57
C ASP A 64 10.72 25.18 22.94
N GLY A 65 11.69 24.26 22.99
CA GLY A 65 13.04 24.47 22.48
C GLY A 65 13.90 25.40 23.35
N SER A 66 13.53 25.64 24.61
CA SER A 66 14.27 26.50 25.52
C SER A 66 15.53 25.84 26.10
N ARG A 67 15.60 24.50 26.11
CA ARG A 67 16.67 23.74 26.75
C ARG A 67 17.01 22.47 25.99
N PHE A 68 18.30 22.15 25.96
CA PHE A 68 18.86 21.01 25.23
C PHE A 68 19.89 20.26 26.08
N ALA A 69 20.12 18.99 25.75
CA ALA A 69 21.25 18.22 26.24
C ALA A 69 22.19 17.91 25.08
N VAL A 70 23.45 18.28 25.22
CA VAL A 70 24.53 17.81 24.33
C VAL A 70 25.23 16.67 25.05
N ALA A 71 25.35 15.52 24.40
CA ALA A 71 25.83 14.29 24.99
C ALA A 71 26.99 13.70 24.18
N ARG A 72 27.99 13.17 24.90
CA ARG A 72 28.99 12.24 24.37
C ARG A 72 28.83 10.94 25.15
N ALA A 73 28.63 9.84 24.43
CA ALA A 73 28.40 8.52 25.02
C ALA A 73 29.46 7.52 24.54
N ARG A 74 29.85 6.61 25.42
CA ARG A 74 30.85 5.57 25.13
C ARG A 74 30.45 4.26 25.77
N HIS A 75 30.70 3.16 25.04
CA HIS A 75 30.65 1.82 25.60
C HIS A 75 31.95 1.51 26.34
N LEU A 76 31.83 1.15 27.61
CA LEU A 76 32.96 0.91 28.52
C LEU A 76 33.34 -0.57 28.65
N GLY A 77 32.54 -1.49 28.11
CA GLY A 77 32.79 -2.93 28.20
C GLY A 77 31.60 -3.69 28.76
N GLU A 78 31.86 -4.90 29.26
CA GLU A 78 30.86 -5.78 29.87
C GLU A 78 30.92 -5.69 31.39
N GLY A 79 29.78 -5.48 32.03
CA GLY A 79 29.59 -5.63 33.47
C GLY A 79 28.88 -6.95 33.81
N GLU A 80 28.65 -7.19 35.11
CA GLU A 80 28.03 -8.45 35.59
C GLU A 80 26.65 -8.74 34.99
N LEU A 81 25.88 -7.71 34.63
CA LEU A 81 24.53 -7.85 34.05
C LEU A 81 24.42 -7.44 32.57
N GLY A 82 25.55 -7.24 31.89
CA GLY A 82 25.60 -6.93 30.46
C GLY A 82 26.44 -5.69 30.11
N PRO A 83 26.32 -5.18 28.88
CA PRO A 83 27.17 -4.10 28.38
C PRO A 83 26.89 -2.77 29.08
N VAL A 84 27.97 -2.06 29.37
CA VAL A 84 27.97 -0.81 30.12
C VAL A 84 28.30 0.35 29.19
N ALA A 85 27.42 1.35 29.17
CA ALA A 85 27.66 2.63 28.53
C ALA A 85 27.49 3.78 29.52
N VAL A 86 28.25 4.85 29.30
CA VAL A 86 28.15 6.10 30.07
C VAL A 86 28.06 7.25 29.09
N ALA A 87 27.21 8.23 29.41
CA ALA A 87 27.09 9.48 28.69
C ALA A 87 27.43 10.66 29.62
N HIS A 88 28.31 11.54 29.13
CA HIS A 88 28.54 12.87 29.68
C HIS A 88 27.66 13.87 28.97
N LEU A 89 26.98 14.74 29.71
CA LEU A 89 26.05 15.71 29.15
C LEU A 89 26.34 17.13 29.64
N LEU A 90 26.14 18.08 28.73
CA LEU A 90 25.95 19.49 29.03
C LEU A 90 24.47 19.82 28.87
N VAL A 91 23.88 20.46 29.86
CA VAL A 91 22.52 20.99 29.75
C VAL A 91 22.62 22.46 29.41
N VAL A 92 22.17 22.85 28.23
CA VAL A 92 22.32 24.21 27.69
C VAL A 92 20.96 24.83 27.38
N ASP A 93 20.89 26.16 27.44
CA ASP A 93 19.73 26.95 27.05
C ASP A 93 19.88 27.49 25.61
N ALA A 94 18.78 28.04 25.09
CA ALA A 94 18.78 28.69 23.78
C ALA A 94 19.72 29.90 23.73
N ASP A 95 19.85 30.67 24.81
CA ASP A 95 20.70 31.87 24.87
C ASP A 95 22.18 31.54 24.62
N LEU A 96 22.69 30.45 25.22
CA LEU A 96 24.06 30.00 24.97
C LEU A 96 24.26 29.51 23.52
N LEU A 97 23.24 28.87 22.93
CA LEU A 97 23.30 28.43 21.54
C LEU A 97 23.27 29.62 20.58
N GLU A 98 22.44 30.63 20.85
CA GLU A 98 22.43 31.90 20.11
C GLU A 98 23.79 32.60 20.17
N ALA A 99 24.43 32.63 21.35
CA ALA A 99 25.78 33.18 21.51
C ALA A 99 26.87 32.41 20.74
N LEU A 100 26.56 31.19 20.26
CA LEU A 100 27.41 30.37 19.40
C LEU A 100 26.96 30.38 17.93
N ASP A 101 26.08 31.31 17.53
CA ASP A 101 25.43 31.34 16.22
C ASP A 101 24.75 30.00 15.86
N TRP A 102 24.28 29.27 16.86
CA TRP A 102 23.71 27.92 16.75
C TRP A 102 24.67 26.85 16.19
N ALA A 103 25.99 27.07 16.23
CA ALA A 103 27.00 26.05 15.96
C ALA A 103 27.15 25.07 17.16
N SER A 104 26.06 24.37 17.47
CA SER A 104 25.93 23.52 18.67
C SER A 104 26.97 22.40 18.82
N PRO A 105 27.54 21.78 17.75
CA PRO A 105 28.60 20.77 17.92
C PRO A 105 29.87 21.29 18.57
N ARG A 106 30.11 22.62 18.59
CA ARG A 106 31.26 23.21 19.29
C ARG A 106 31.26 22.91 20.79
N LEU A 107 30.08 22.67 21.37
CA LEU A 107 29.94 22.26 22.76
C LEU A 107 30.54 20.87 23.04
N LEU A 108 30.70 20.01 22.02
CA LEU A 108 31.36 18.70 22.18
C LEU A 108 32.82 18.81 22.62
N ARG A 109 33.48 19.95 22.39
CA ARG A 109 34.86 20.22 22.83
C ARG A 109 34.99 20.32 24.35
N LEU A 110 33.89 20.64 25.03
CA LEU A 110 33.81 20.71 26.48
C LEU A 110 33.47 19.36 27.12
N LEU A 111 33.07 18.38 26.32
CA LEU A 111 32.72 17.04 26.78
C LEU A 111 33.94 16.10 26.66
N PRO A 112 34.61 15.76 27.77
CA PRO A 112 35.66 14.75 27.73
C PRO A 112 35.05 13.39 27.34
N GLU A 113 35.89 12.52 26.79
CA GLU A 113 35.50 11.12 26.53
C GLU A 113 34.95 10.50 27.83
N PRO A 114 33.77 9.85 27.78
CA PRO A 114 33.19 9.21 28.95
C PRO A 114 34.10 8.08 29.44
N GLU A 115 34.77 8.34 30.55
CA GLU A 115 35.56 7.40 31.34
C GLU A 115 35.09 7.53 32.80
N ASP A 116 35.59 6.74 33.73
CA ASP A 116 35.16 6.75 35.16
C ASP A 116 35.66 8.00 35.94
N ALA A 117 35.71 9.15 35.26
CA ALA A 117 36.24 10.42 35.72
C ALA A 117 35.25 11.22 36.58
N ALA A 118 35.73 12.33 37.13
CA ALA A 118 35.02 13.25 38.03
C ALA A 118 33.95 14.15 37.35
N PHE A 119 33.60 13.91 36.07
CA PHE A 119 32.61 14.71 35.36
C PHE A 119 31.24 14.66 36.07
N GLY A 120 30.46 15.74 35.96
CA GLY A 120 29.14 15.85 36.60
C GLY A 120 29.14 16.27 38.07
N LEU A 121 30.30 16.58 38.66
CA LEU A 121 30.41 17.06 40.05
C LEU A 121 30.31 18.58 40.17
N GLU A 122 30.72 19.32 39.15
CA GLU A 122 30.67 20.78 39.10
C GLU A 122 30.17 21.26 37.72
N PRO A 123 29.47 22.42 37.65
CA PRO A 123 29.18 23.08 36.38
C PRO A 123 30.47 23.55 35.69
N ILE A 124 30.46 23.66 34.37
CA ILE A 124 31.61 24.15 33.60
C ILE A 124 31.42 25.62 33.27
N THR A 125 32.46 26.43 33.46
CA THR A 125 32.47 27.82 32.99
C THR A 125 32.81 27.86 31.50
N VAL A 126 31.95 28.48 30.70
CA VAL A 126 32.10 28.55 29.24
C VAL A 126 32.15 30.00 28.80
N SER A 127 33.18 30.35 28.04
CA SER A 127 33.20 31.57 27.23
C SER A 127 32.83 31.17 25.80
N PRO A 128 31.69 31.61 25.23
CA PRO A 128 31.31 31.24 23.86
C PRO A 128 32.38 31.60 22.81
N GLY A 129 33.11 32.70 23.04
CA GLY A 129 34.22 33.13 22.19
C GLY A 129 35.36 32.10 22.10
N ASP A 130 35.66 31.38 23.18
CA ASP A 130 36.76 30.40 23.22
C ASP A 130 36.42 29.12 22.42
N LEU A 131 35.14 28.92 22.11
CA LEU A 131 34.66 27.81 21.29
C LEU A 131 34.62 28.15 19.80
N THR A 132 34.79 29.43 19.44
CA THR A 132 34.83 29.83 18.03
C THR A 132 36.16 29.41 17.40
N CYS A 133 36.10 28.71 16.27
CA CYS A 133 37.28 28.32 15.49
C CYS A 133 37.02 28.59 14.02
N ALA A 134 38.08 28.71 13.22
CA ALA A 134 37.98 28.85 11.77
C ALA A 134 37.22 27.66 11.18
N VAL A 135 36.24 27.96 10.32
CA VAL A 135 35.35 26.98 9.68
C VAL A 135 36.19 25.93 8.93
N ALA A 136 36.04 24.66 9.31
CA ALA A 136 36.58 23.55 8.53
C ALA A 136 36.00 23.61 7.12
N ARG A 137 36.84 23.37 6.10
CA ARG A 137 36.54 23.56 4.67
C ARG A 137 35.04 23.36 4.33
N PRO A 138 34.41 24.29 3.59
CA PRO A 138 33.02 24.12 3.18
C PRO A 138 32.89 22.83 2.36
N LEU A 139 32.03 21.91 2.82
CA LEU A 139 31.60 20.80 2.00
C LEU A 139 30.88 21.39 0.79
N THR A 140 31.38 21.12 -0.41
CA THR A 140 30.85 21.59 -1.72
C THR A 140 29.52 20.92 -2.10
N ALA A 141 28.66 20.62 -1.13
CA ALA A 141 27.29 20.18 -1.36
C ALA A 141 26.34 21.38 -1.26
N SER A 142 26.23 22.11 -2.38
CA SER A 142 25.18 23.12 -2.52
C SER A 142 23.83 22.42 -2.72
N ARG A 143 22.91 22.59 -1.76
CA ARG A 143 21.47 22.93 -1.94
C ARG A 143 20.69 22.67 -0.63
N VAL A 144 20.06 23.76 -0.17
CA VAL A 144 18.93 23.92 0.77
C VAL A 144 18.25 22.62 1.26
N GLY A 145 18.18 22.42 2.59
CA GLY A 145 17.19 21.51 3.23
C GLY A 145 17.74 20.37 4.13
N TRP A 146 18.69 20.62 5.01
CA TRP A 146 19.35 19.59 5.85
C TRP A 146 18.57 19.14 7.11
N ALA A 147 17.34 19.59 7.29
CA ALA A 147 16.50 19.11 8.39
C ALA A 147 15.86 17.77 7.98
N ASP A 148 15.78 16.86 8.95
CA ASP A 148 15.19 15.52 8.85
C ASP A 148 15.97 14.57 7.89
N VAL A 149 17.29 14.56 8.00
CA VAL A 149 18.19 13.79 7.10
C VAL A 149 19.02 12.75 7.87
N ALA A 150 19.02 11.51 7.37
CA ALA A 150 20.00 10.48 7.69
C ALA A 150 21.09 10.46 6.61
N VAL A 151 22.35 10.67 6.98
CA VAL A 151 23.50 10.74 6.08
C VAL A 151 24.42 9.55 6.35
N ASP A 152 24.53 8.67 5.36
CA ASP A 152 25.58 7.65 5.33
C ASP A 152 26.91 8.34 5.02
N VAL A 153 27.89 8.18 5.92
CA VAL A 153 29.22 8.79 5.78
C VAL A 153 30.27 7.84 5.22
N GLY A 154 29.88 6.62 4.83
CA GLY A 154 30.84 5.63 4.33
C GLY A 154 31.82 5.20 5.42
N ASP A 155 33.10 5.33 5.10
CA ASP A 155 34.24 5.07 5.99
C ASP A 155 34.68 6.30 6.80
N GLU A 156 34.07 7.47 6.58
CA GLU A 156 34.38 8.68 7.34
C GLU A 156 33.87 8.59 8.79
N ASP A 157 34.47 9.36 9.70
CA ASP A 157 34.02 9.42 11.09
C ASP A 157 32.69 10.20 11.18
N PRO A 158 31.58 9.58 11.64
CA PRO A 158 30.27 10.22 11.65
C PRO A 158 30.22 11.51 12.48
N GLU A 159 30.96 11.57 13.59
CA GLU A 159 31.07 12.77 14.43
C GLU A 159 31.74 13.92 13.66
N THR A 160 32.84 13.65 12.97
CA THR A 160 33.56 14.64 12.16
C THR A 160 32.68 15.23 11.05
N VAL A 161 31.97 14.37 10.31
CA VAL A 161 31.05 14.82 9.25
C VAL A 161 29.89 15.62 9.84
N LEU A 162 29.32 15.18 10.96
CA LEU A 162 28.24 15.90 11.63
C LEU A 162 28.64 17.32 12.03
N CYS A 163 29.82 17.47 12.63
CA CYS A 163 30.36 18.77 13.00
C CYS A 163 30.53 19.65 11.76
N ALA A 164 31.12 19.11 10.68
CA ALA A 164 31.32 19.83 9.42
C ALA A 164 29.99 20.26 8.77
N LEU A 165 28.96 19.41 8.80
CA LEU A 165 27.64 19.70 8.24
C LEU A 165 26.94 20.85 8.97
N VAL A 166 26.88 20.80 10.30
CA VAL A 166 26.19 21.84 11.07
C VAL A 166 26.99 23.15 11.04
N GLU A 167 28.31 23.10 11.20
CA GLU A 167 29.16 24.30 11.18
C GLU A 167 29.28 24.92 9.77
N GLY A 168 29.13 24.11 8.71
CA GLY A 168 29.16 24.56 7.32
C GLY A 168 27.92 25.35 6.86
N VAL A 169 26.85 25.40 7.66
CA VAL A 169 25.65 26.18 7.35
C VAL A 169 25.89 27.66 7.67
N GLU A 170 26.04 28.48 6.64
CA GLU A 170 26.39 29.91 6.78
C GLU A 170 25.39 30.69 7.67
N SER A 171 24.09 30.54 7.44
CA SER A 171 23.04 31.27 8.18
C SER A 171 22.79 30.68 9.57
N SER A 172 22.96 31.48 10.63
CA SER A 172 22.63 31.11 12.01
C SER A 172 21.16 30.70 12.18
N THR A 173 20.23 31.40 11.49
CA THR A 173 18.80 31.05 11.48
C THR A 173 18.53 29.67 10.88
N ARG A 174 19.34 29.24 9.90
CA ARG A 174 19.25 27.88 9.35
C ARG A 174 19.89 26.86 10.29
N ARG A 175 21.01 27.20 10.94
CA ARG A 175 21.63 26.37 11.99
C ARG A 175 20.71 26.12 13.17
N ALA A 176 19.92 27.11 13.59
CA ALA A 176 18.94 26.97 14.68
C ALA A 176 17.92 25.84 14.44
N ARG A 177 17.61 25.53 13.17
CA ARG A 177 16.70 24.44 12.80
C ARG A 177 17.33 23.05 12.99
N LEU A 178 18.66 22.97 13.05
CA LEU A 178 19.43 21.74 13.23
C LEU A 178 19.68 21.42 14.71
N THR A 179 18.89 21.98 15.63
CA THR A 179 18.91 21.57 17.03
C THR A 179 18.13 20.28 17.20
N GLY A 180 18.86 19.19 17.50
CA GLY A 180 18.40 17.81 17.40
C GLY A 180 19.24 17.02 16.41
N TRP A 181 20.37 16.44 16.84
CA TRP A 181 21.25 15.65 15.98
C TRP A 181 21.89 14.45 16.67
N ALA A 182 22.35 13.45 15.91
CA ALA A 182 23.12 12.31 16.44
C ALA A 182 24.16 11.80 15.43
N SER A 183 25.24 11.20 15.91
CA SER A 183 26.27 10.56 15.06
C SER A 183 26.08 9.04 14.93
N THR A 184 24.86 8.55 15.17
CA THR A 184 24.46 7.16 14.95
C THR A 184 22.96 7.07 14.73
N SER A 185 22.54 6.16 13.87
CA SER A 185 21.14 5.81 13.59
C SER A 185 20.57 4.80 14.59
N LEU A 186 21.41 4.28 15.48
CA LEU A 186 21.12 3.13 16.33
C LEU A 186 20.58 3.49 17.72
N VAL A 187 20.17 4.73 17.94
CA VAL A 187 19.53 5.14 19.20
C VAL A 187 18.13 4.51 19.26
N ALA A 188 17.86 3.68 20.26
CA ALA A 188 16.58 3.00 20.40
C ALA A 188 15.50 3.94 20.96
N PRO A 189 14.22 3.84 20.53
CA PRO A 189 13.12 4.55 21.18
C PRO A 189 12.88 4.04 22.60
N ALA A 190 12.64 4.95 23.53
CA ALA A 190 12.31 4.61 24.92
C ALA A 190 11.51 5.72 25.60
N GLY A 191 10.45 5.34 26.33
CA GLY A 191 9.55 6.32 26.95
C GLY A 191 8.93 7.24 25.90
N ASP A 192 9.01 8.55 26.13
CA ASP A 192 8.57 9.58 25.19
C ASP A 192 9.69 10.03 24.22
N LEU A 193 10.92 9.52 24.39
CA LEU A 193 12.01 9.77 23.45
C LEU A 193 11.81 8.91 22.19
N ASP A 194 11.29 9.57 21.16
CA ASP A 194 11.29 9.10 19.78
C ASP A 194 12.49 9.70 19.03
N PRO A 195 13.54 8.90 18.72
CA PRO A 195 14.73 9.37 18.00
C PRO A 195 14.41 10.05 16.67
N ALA A 196 13.33 9.63 15.99
CA ALA A 196 12.92 10.26 14.75
C ALA A 196 12.35 11.67 14.94
N ARG A 197 11.73 11.94 16.08
CA ARG A 197 11.26 13.28 16.45
C ARG A 197 12.37 14.15 17.02
N ALA A 198 13.27 13.53 17.79
CA ALA A 198 14.30 14.24 18.53
C ALA A 198 15.49 14.64 17.64
N PHE A 199 15.85 13.83 16.65
CA PHE A 199 17.02 14.05 15.81
C PHE A 199 16.62 14.37 14.38
N LYS A 200 16.84 15.62 13.98
CA LYS A 200 16.64 16.16 12.64
C LYS A 200 17.85 15.92 11.74
N LEU A 201 19.03 15.67 12.29
CA LEU A 201 20.21 15.33 11.50
C LEU A 201 20.93 14.15 12.12
N VAL A 202 21.09 13.08 11.36
CA VAL A 202 21.83 11.90 11.80
C VAL A 202 22.90 11.55 10.80
N THR A 203 24.16 11.48 11.23
CA THR A 203 25.24 10.88 10.46
C THR A 203 25.50 9.47 10.97
N TYR A 204 25.75 8.51 10.09
CA TYR A 204 26.03 7.12 10.48
C TYR A 204 26.99 6.45 9.51
N ALA A 205 27.78 5.50 9.99
CA ALA A 205 28.67 4.71 9.12
C ALA A 205 27.87 3.65 8.36
N SER A 206 28.25 3.28 7.13
CA SER A 206 27.46 2.36 6.28
C SER A 206 27.19 0.99 6.93
N ALA A 207 28.06 0.55 7.85
CA ALA A 207 27.89 -0.68 8.63
C ALA A 207 26.80 -0.60 9.72
N GLU A 208 26.26 0.59 9.98
CA GLU A 208 25.11 0.85 10.84
C GLU A 208 23.87 0.87 9.95
N SER A 209 23.26 -0.29 9.74
CA SER A 209 22.10 -0.43 8.82
C SER A 209 21.01 0.61 9.16
N PRO A 210 20.58 1.42 8.18
CA PRO A 210 19.63 2.50 8.41
C PRO A 210 18.19 2.03 8.60
N ALA A 211 17.89 0.72 8.49
CA ALA A 211 16.54 0.18 8.50
C ALA A 211 15.74 0.52 9.77
N ALA A 212 16.39 0.58 10.94
CA ALA A 212 15.74 0.96 12.20
C ALA A 212 15.44 2.46 12.30
N PHE A 213 16.28 3.30 11.68
CA PHE A 213 16.11 4.76 11.69
C PHE A 213 15.15 5.23 10.59
N GLN A 214 15.26 4.68 9.37
CA GLN A 214 14.40 4.96 8.22
C GLN A 214 12.94 4.58 8.48
N ALA A 215 12.69 3.42 9.12
CA ALA A 215 11.33 3.00 9.48
C ALA A 215 10.63 3.96 10.47
N THR A 216 11.40 4.76 11.21
CA THR A 216 10.89 5.70 12.23
C THR A 216 10.85 7.14 11.71
N HIS A 217 11.77 7.53 10.81
CA HIS A 217 11.88 8.90 10.24
C HIS A 217 10.97 9.17 9.03
N GLU A 218 10.58 8.13 8.28
CA GLU A 218 9.59 8.28 7.18
C GLU A 218 8.20 8.74 7.68
N LEU A 219 7.95 8.78 8.98
CA LEU A 219 6.69 9.23 9.58
C LEU A 219 6.64 10.74 9.93
N LEU A 220 7.76 11.47 9.90
CA LEU A 220 7.82 12.84 10.45
C LEU A 220 8.43 13.92 9.53
N SER A 221 9.04 13.55 8.40
CA SER A 221 9.61 14.49 7.41
C SER A 221 8.61 15.03 6.37
N LEU A 222 7.31 15.16 6.71
CA LEU A 222 6.32 15.75 5.81
C LEU A 222 5.33 16.66 6.54
N ARG A 223 5.85 17.78 7.09
CA ARG A 223 5.06 19.04 7.15
C ARG A 223 5.31 19.89 5.90
N ALA A 224 5.11 19.26 4.75
CA ALA A 224 4.58 19.86 3.54
C ALA A 224 3.81 18.74 2.85
N LEU A 225 2.50 18.91 2.76
CA LEU A 225 1.54 17.95 2.19
C LEU A 225 2.01 17.39 0.84
N ALA A 226 2.38 16.11 0.84
CA ALA A 226 1.90 15.17 -0.15
C ALA A 226 1.56 13.90 0.64
N GLU A 227 0.31 13.45 0.57
CA GLU A 227 -0.01 12.11 1.06
C GLU A 227 0.98 11.10 0.48
N PRO A 228 1.36 10.03 1.21
CA PRO A 228 2.22 9.01 0.64
C PRO A 228 1.61 8.57 -0.69
N SER A 229 2.43 8.60 -1.75
CA SER A 229 1.94 8.36 -3.11
C SER A 229 1.20 7.03 -3.15
N LEU A 230 0.19 6.94 -3.99
CA LEU A 230 -0.60 5.72 -4.10
C LEU A 230 0.31 4.51 -4.41
N ALA A 231 1.34 4.71 -5.24
CA ALA A 231 2.35 3.73 -5.58
C ALA A 231 3.12 3.23 -4.34
N TRP A 232 3.51 4.14 -3.43
CA TRP A 232 4.20 3.78 -2.20
C TRP A 232 3.30 2.98 -1.26
N LYS A 233 2.05 3.43 -1.07
CA LYS A 233 1.07 2.72 -0.23
C LYS A 233 0.78 1.31 -0.79
N ALA A 234 0.67 1.18 -2.11
CA ALA A 234 0.45 -0.10 -2.79
C ALA A 234 1.67 -1.03 -2.67
N TRP A 235 2.88 -0.49 -2.84
CA TRP A 235 4.11 -1.25 -2.66
C TRP A 235 4.29 -1.76 -1.23
N LEU A 236 4.01 -0.94 -0.21
CA LEU A 236 4.05 -1.38 1.19
C LEU A 236 3.04 -2.51 1.47
N LYS A 237 1.84 -2.43 0.87
CA LYS A 237 0.84 -3.49 0.99
C LYS A 237 1.31 -4.77 0.28
N LEU A 238 1.91 -4.66 -0.90
CA LEU A 238 2.51 -5.78 -1.65
C LEU A 238 3.64 -6.47 -0.86
N ALA A 239 4.53 -5.68 -0.25
CA ALA A 239 5.59 -6.19 0.61
C ALA A 239 5.02 -6.92 1.84
N ALA A 240 3.97 -6.38 2.46
CA ALA A 240 3.29 -7.04 3.59
C ALA A 240 2.63 -8.37 3.19
N ILE A 241 2.11 -8.49 1.95
CA ILE A 241 1.60 -9.75 1.40
C ILE A 241 2.75 -10.76 1.24
N ALA A 242 3.90 -10.33 0.72
CA ALA A 242 5.08 -11.18 0.52
C ALA A 242 5.62 -11.79 1.83
N GLU A 243 5.50 -11.06 2.95
CA GLU A 243 5.89 -11.55 4.28
C GLU A 243 4.89 -12.57 4.84
N ARG A 244 3.59 -12.40 4.56
CA ARG A 244 2.51 -13.20 5.17
C ARG A 244 2.13 -14.44 4.37
N GLU A 245 2.22 -14.37 3.04
CA GLU A 245 1.75 -15.42 2.14
C GLU A 245 2.95 -16.16 1.53
N PRO A 246 3.13 -17.47 1.81
CA PRO A 246 4.22 -18.26 1.22
C PRO A 246 4.18 -18.27 -0.32
N ALA A 247 2.99 -18.25 -0.91
CA ALA A 247 2.79 -18.18 -2.36
C ALA A 247 3.28 -16.86 -2.98
N ALA A 248 3.41 -15.80 -2.17
CA ALA A 248 3.87 -14.48 -2.58
C ALA A 248 5.35 -14.22 -2.21
N ALA A 249 6.08 -15.23 -1.73
CA ALA A 249 7.47 -15.05 -1.26
C ALA A 249 8.42 -14.50 -2.34
N ALA A 250 8.15 -14.75 -3.62
CA ALA A 250 8.91 -14.20 -4.73
C ALA A 250 8.89 -12.66 -4.77
N LEU A 251 7.87 -12.01 -4.19
CA LEU A 251 7.79 -10.56 -4.08
C LEU A 251 8.74 -9.97 -3.04
N ARG A 252 9.42 -10.76 -2.19
CA ARG A 252 10.38 -10.22 -1.20
C ARG A 252 11.63 -9.63 -1.84
N SER A 253 11.93 -9.97 -3.09
CA SER A 253 13.02 -9.34 -3.84
C SER A 253 12.66 -7.96 -4.40
N ALA A 254 11.38 -7.57 -4.33
CA ALA A 254 10.91 -6.23 -4.67
C ALA A 254 11.64 -5.17 -3.84
N ARG A 255 12.24 -4.18 -4.50
CA ARG A 255 12.92 -3.06 -3.85
C ARG A 255 12.31 -1.75 -4.29
N TRP A 256 11.91 -0.92 -3.35
CA TRP A 256 11.52 0.44 -3.67
C TRP A 256 12.71 1.23 -4.23
N SER A 257 12.44 2.08 -5.21
CA SER A 257 13.41 2.98 -5.82
C SER A 257 12.80 4.35 -6.09
N GLN A 258 13.64 5.37 -6.27
CA GLN A 258 13.16 6.70 -6.66
C GLN A 258 12.54 6.73 -8.06
N ASP A 259 12.88 5.77 -8.92
CA ASP A 259 12.29 5.66 -10.25
C ASP A 259 10.82 5.22 -10.16
N LYS A 260 10.51 4.27 -9.26
CA LYS A 260 9.13 3.83 -8.97
C LYS A 260 8.28 4.92 -8.35
N ALA A 261 8.87 5.83 -7.59
CA ALA A 261 8.16 6.98 -7.02
C ALA A 261 7.60 7.94 -8.08
N ARG A 262 8.08 7.86 -9.33
CA ARG A 262 7.61 8.68 -10.46
C ARG A 262 6.56 7.99 -11.32
N LEU A 263 6.30 6.71 -11.08
CA LEU A 263 5.36 5.91 -11.83
C LEU A 263 3.96 5.92 -11.18
N PRO A 264 2.90 5.80 -11.99
CA PRO A 264 1.56 5.41 -11.54
C PRO A 264 1.58 4.14 -10.67
N ALA A 265 0.59 3.99 -9.80
CA ALA A 265 0.58 2.91 -8.81
C ALA A 265 0.37 1.53 -9.45
N ASP A 266 -0.53 1.48 -10.42
CA ASP A 266 -0.76 0.37 -11.35
C ASP A 266 0.52 -0.06 -12.05
N ASP A 267 1.27 0.87 -12.67
CA ASP A 267 2.54 0.58 -13.34
C ASP A 267 3.57 -0.06 -12.39
N VAL A 268 3.72 0.49 -11.18
CA VAL A 268 4.63 -0.09 -10.16
C VAL A 268 4.15 -1.48 -9.74
N MET A 269 2.84 -1.69 -9.56
CA MET A 269 2.32 -3.00 -9.18
C MET A 269 2.50 -4.02 -10.30
N PHE A 270 2.27 -3.64 -11.55
CA PHE A 270 2.56 -4.47 -12.72
C PHE A 270 4.03 -4.85 -12.78
N GLU A 271 4.97 -3.90 -12.70
CA GLU A 271 6.41 -4.19 -12.76
C GLU A 271 6.84 -5.20 -11.69
N GLU A 272 6.42 -5.00 -10.43
CA GLU A 272 6.82 -5.87 -9.33
C GLU A 272 6.21 -7.27 -9.43
N ILE A 273 4.92 -7.35 -9.79
CA ILE A 273 4.22 -8.63 -9.91
C ILE A 273 4.73 -9.39 -11.14
N ALA A 274 4.87 -8.74 -12.30
CA ALA A 274 5.41 -9.34 -13.51
C ALA A 274 6.86 -9.82 -13.32
N SER A 275 7.70 -9.02 -12.66
CA SER A 275 9.09 -9.39 -12.35
C SER A 275 9.15 -10.63 -11.44
N ALA A 276 8.32 -10.69 -10.40
CA ALA A 276 8.24 -11.86 -9.53
C ALA A 276 7.72 -13.10 -10.28
N CYS A 277 6.72 -12.93 -11.15
CA CYS A 277 6.13 -13.99 -11.96
C CYS A 277 7.11 -14.58 -13.00
N ALA A 278 8.03 -13.78 -13.54
CA ALA A 278 8.98 -14.21 -14.57
C ALA A 278 9.88 -15.38 -14.14
N ALA A 279 10.12 -15.54 -12.84
CA ALA A 279 10.96 -16.61 -12.29
C ALA A 279 10.16 -17.83 -11.80
N LEU A 280 8.83 -17.84 -11.96
CA LEU A 280 7.94 -18.85 -11.39
C LEU A 280 7.44 -19.85 -12.43
N THR A 281 7.10 -21.05 -11.95
CA THR A 281 6.31 -22.01 -12.74
C THR A 281 4.88 -21.50 -12.93
N PRO A 282 4.15 -21.90 -13.98
CA PRO A 282 2.77 -21.44 -14.22
C PRO A 282 1.83 -21.66 -13.01
N ALA A 283 1.96 -22.79 -12.31
CA ALA A 283 1.16 -23.06 -11.11
C ALA A 283 1.52 -22.14 -9.93
N ALA A 284 2.82 -21.86 -9.72
CA ALA A 284 3.27 -20.95 -8.68
C ALA A 284 2.90 -19.49 -8.99
N MET A 285 2.91 -19.11 -10.27
CA MET A 285 2.44 -17.81 -10.74
C MET A 285 0.96 -17.61 -10.40
N ILE A 286 0.10 -18.57 -10.74
CA ILE A 286 -1.33 -18.53 -10.38
C ILE A 286 -1.51 -18.40 -8.85
N ALA A 287 -0.73 -19.15 -8.07
CA ALA A 287 -0.78 -19.07 -6.61
C ALA A 287 -0.39 -17.68 -6.08
N LEU A 288 0.63 -17.04 -6.67
CA LEU A 288 1.03 -15.67 -6.36
C LEU A 288 -0.08 -14.67 -6.69
N LEU A 289 -0.61 -14.70 -7.93
CA LEU A 289 -1.66 -13.78 -8.35
C LEU A 289 -2.88 -13.90 -7.43
N ARG A 290 -3.31 -15.12 -7.09
CA ARG A 290 -4.40 -15.36 -6.15
C ARG A 290 -4.12 -14.81 -4.75
N ALA A 291 -2.89 -14.95 -4.26
CA ALA A 291 -2.51 -14.42 -2.96
C ALA A 291 -2.63 -12.89 -2.95
N VAL A 292 -2.13 -12.21 -3.99
CA VAL A 292 -2.23 -10.75 -4.10
C VAL A 292 -3.69 -10.30 -4.17
N ILE A 293 -4.52 -10.93 -5.02
CA ILE A 293 -5.94 -10.57 -5.16
C ILE A 293 -6.71 -10.76 -3.85
N ARG A 294 -6.45 -11.87 -3.12
CA ARG A 294 -7.12 -12.14 -1.84
C ARG A 294 -6.90 -11.02 -0.82
N HIS A 295 -5.72 -10.41 -0.83
CA HIS A 295 -5.38 -9.30 0.06
C HIS A 295 -5.72 -7.92 -0.52
N ALA A 296 -6.09 -7.85 -1.80
CA ALA A 296 -6.59 -6.66 -2.48
C ALA A 296 -8.11 -6.50 -2.35
N GLY A 297 -8.72 -6.94 -1.24
CA GLY A 297 -10.14 -6.72 -0.95
C GLY A 297 -10.43 -5.28 -0.52
N GLY A 298 -11.51 -4.68 -1.03
CA GLY A 298 -11.99 -3.34 -0.67
C GLY A 298 -12.04 -2.33 -1.83
N ALA A 299 -12.79 -1.24 -1.68
CA ALA A 299 -12.94 -0.21 -2.71
C ALA A 299 -11.86 0.88 -2.65
N ASP A 300 -10.86 0.76 -1.77
CA ASP A 300 -9.80 1.74 -1.63
C ASP A 300 -8.82 1.73 -2.81
N ALA A 301 -8.20 2.88 -3.08
CA ALA A 301 -7.31 3.07 -4.21
C ALA A 301 -6.07 2.15 -4.17
N VAL A 302 -5.60 1.75 -2.97
CA VAL A 302 -4.43 0.88 -2.83
C VAL A 302 -4.77 -0.53 -3.29
N SER A 303 -5.93 -1.02 -2.86
CA SER A 303 -6.48 -2.29 -3.32
C SER A 303 -6.80 -2.26 -4.81
N ALA A 304 -7.24 -1.12 -5.36
CA ALA A 304 -7.46 -0.96 -6.80
C ALA A 304 -6.16 -1.12 -7.61
N ALA A 305 -5.10 -0.41 -7.23
CA ALA A 305 -3.80 -0.50 -7.91
C ALA A 305 -3.20 -1.92 -7.89
N LEU A 306 -3.37 -2.66 -6.77
CA LEU A 306 -2.94 -4.06 -6.70
C LEU A 306 -3.70 -4.95 -7.69
N ARG A 307 -5.00 -4.70 -7.87
CA ARG A 307 -5.84 -5.46 -8.81
C ARG A 307 -5.50 -5.14 -10.26
N GLU A 308 -5.23 -3.86 -10.55
CA GLU A 308 -4.77 -3.40 -11.85
C GLU A 308 -3.42 -4.05 -12.19
N GLY A 309 -2.43 -4.02 -11.28
CA GLY A 309 -1.15 -4.69 -11.51
C GLY A 309 -1.26 -6.20 -11.73
N VAL A 310 -2.15 -6.89 -11.00
CA VAL A 310 -2.43 -8.32 -11.25
C VAL A 310 -3.10 -8.53 -12.61
N SER A 311 -4.09 -7.69 -12.95
CA SER A 311 -4.80 -7.75 -14.23
C SER A 311 -3.86 -7.54 -15.41
N GLU A 312 -3.01 -6.52 -15.37
CA GLU A 312 -2.02 -6.25 -16.42
C GLU A 312 -1.02 -7.38 -16.54
N THR A 313 -0.54 -7.93 -15.41
CA THR A 313 0.35 -9.09 -15.42
C THR A 313 -0.33 -10.30 -16.07
N PHE A 314 -1.58 -10.57 -15.71
CA PHE A 314 -2.37 -11.65 -16.30
C PHE A 314 -2.59 -11.44 -17.80
N ASN A 315 -2.95 -10.23 -18.22
CA ASN A 315 -3.17 -9.89 -19.62
C ASN A 315 -1.89 -10.04 -20.44
N ALA A 316 -0.74 -9.62 -19.92
CA ALA A 316 0.56 -9.79 -20.56
C ALA A 316 0.91 -11.28 -20.75
N VAL A 317 0.64 -12.12 -19.73
CA VAL A 317 0.86 -13.56 -19.80
C VAL A 317 -0.08 -14.22 -20.82
N VAL A 318 -1.36 -13.85 -20.83
CA VAL A 318 -2.34 -14.43 -21.75
C VAL A 318 -2.15 -13.93 -23.19
N ALA A 319 -1.64 -12.72 -23.39
CA ALA A 319 -1.37 -12.19 -24.73
C ALA A 319 -0.34 -13.02 -25.52
N VAL A 320 0.58 -13.68 -24.81
CA VAL A 320 1.62 -14.54 -25.43
C VAL A 320 1.29 -16.02 -25.35
N ALA A 321 0.21 -16.41 -24.67
CA ALA A 321 -0.25 -17.78 -24.56
C ALA A 321 -1.13 -18.18 -25.75
N ASP A 322 -1.10 -19.47 -26.12
CA ASP A 322 -2.12 -20.04 -26.98
C ASP A 322 -3.44 -20.23 -26.21
N ALA A 323 -4.48 -20.71 -26.91
CA ALA A 323 -5.81 -20.85 -26.31
C ALA A 323 -5.86 -21.81 -25.10
N GLU A 324 -5.06 -22.88 -25.14
CA GLU A 324 -4.94 -23.84 -24.05
C GLU A 324 -4.22 -23.24 -22.84
N GLY A 325 -3.09 -22.55 -23.06
CA GLY A 325 -2.37 -21.85 -22.01
C GLY A 325 -3.21 -20.74 -21.36
N ALA A 326 -3.92 -19.96 -22.17
CA ALA A 326 -4.84 -18.94 -21.67
C ALA A 326 -5.98 -19.56 -20.82
N ALA A 327 -6.57 -20.67 -21.28
CA ALA A 327 -7.59 -21.40 -20.52
C ALA A 327 -7.04 -21.98 -19.21
N PHE A 328 -5.79 -22.44 -19.18
CA PHE A 328 -5.11 -22.88 -17.96
C PHE A 328 -5.01 -21.76 -16.92
N TYR A 329 -4.57 -20.56 -17.31
CA TYR A 329 -4.47 -19.42 -16.38
C TYR A 329 -5.84 -18.93 -15.90
N VAL A 330 -6.82 -18.82 -16.82
CA VAL A 330 -8.21 -18.48 -16.47
C VAL A 330 -8.75 -19.45 -15.42
N ARG A 331 -8.66 -20.76 -15.68
CA ARG A 331 -9.12 -21.78 -14.75
C ARG A 331 -8.44 -21.66 -13.40
N GLY A 332 -7.12 -21.51 -13.39
CA GLY A 332 -6.35 -21.42 -12.16
C GLY A 332 -6.74 -20.25 -11.27
N LEU A 333 -7.14 -19.12 -11.88
CA LEU A 333 -7.66 -17.95 -11.17
C LEU A 333 -9.10 -18.14 -10.69
N VAL A 334 -9.97 -18.78 -11.49
CA VAL A 334 -11.39 -18.97 -11.15
C VAL A 334 -11.60 -20.05 -10.08
N ASP A 335 -10.92 -21.20 -10.18
CA ASP A 335 -11.20 -22.37 -9.34
C ASP A 335 -10.86 -22.12 -7.86
N GLY A 336 -11.88 -22.10 -7.00
CA GLY A 336 -11.73 -21.93 -5.55
C GLY A 336 -11.27 -20.53 -5.12
N ALA A 337 -11.45 -19.53 -5.98
CA ALA A 337 -11.22 -18.15 -5.60
C ALA A 337 -12.39 -17.59 -4.79
N ASP A 338 -12.10 -16.62 -3.92
CA ASP A 338 -13.14 -15.83 -3.27
C ASP A 338 -13.90 -15.06 -4.37
N PRO A 339 -15.21 -15.24 -4.52
CA PRO A 339 -15.97 -14.60 -5.58
C PRO A 339 -16.02 -13.07 -5.48
N VAL A 340 -15.64 -12.46 -4.35
CA VAL A 340 -15.42 -11.00 -4.24
C VAL A 340 -14.07 -10.58 -4.85
N ALA A 341 -13.07 -11.44 -4.76
CA ALA A 341 -11.75 -11.23 -5.36
C ALA A 341 -11.80 -11.36 -6.89
N LEU A 342 -12.65 -12.23 -7.44
CA LEU A 342 -12.78 -12.45 -8.88
C LEU A 342 -13.40 -11.27 -9.63
N THR A 343 -14.47 -10.67 -9.09
CA THR A 343 -15.12 -9.47 -9.69
C THR A 343 -14.20 -8.27 -9.77
N ALA A 344 -13.03 -8.36 -9.13
CA ALA A 344 -12.10 -7.30 -8.94
C ALA A 344 -10.91 -7.37 -9.94
N LEU A 345 -10.89 -8.35 -10.85
CA LEU A 345 -9.86 -8.48 -11.88
C LEU A 345 -10.34 -7.91 -13.24
N PRO A 346 -9.92 -6.70 -13.63
CA PRO A 346 -10.20 -6.19 -14.97
C PRO A 346 -9.70 -7.15 -16.07
N GLY A 347 -10.46 -7.31 -17.15
CA GLY A 347 -10.05 -8.03 -18.36
C GLY A 347 -10.12 -9.56 -18.30
N LEU A 348 -10.31 -10.17 -17.12
CA LEU A 348 -10.53 -11.62 -17.00
C LEU A 348 -11.80 -12.06 -17.74
N ASP A 349 -12.86 -11.27 -17.62
CA ASP A 349 -14.14 -11.42 -18.30
C ASP A 349 -13.99 -11.43 -19.83
N GLU A 350 -13.19 -10.51 -20.37
CA GLU A 350 -12.92 -10.39 -21.80
C GLU A 350 -12.05 -11.53 -22.33
N VAL A 351 -11.02 -11.93 -21.57
CA VAL A 351 -10.17 -13.08 -21.91
C VAL A 351 -10.99 -14.37 -21.97
N MET A 352 -11.87 -14.58 -21.00
CA MET A 352 -12.79 -15.73 -20.97
C MET A 352 -13.73 -15.75 -22.17
N ALA A 353 -14.13 -14.57 -22.65
CA ALA A 353 -15.06 -14.43 -23.76
C ALA A 353 -14.40 -14.62 -25.15
N ARG A 354 -13.06 -14.66 -25.23
CA ARG A 354 -12.33 -14.90 -26.49
C ARG A 354 -12.72 -16.27 -27.09
N PRO A 355 -13.07 -16.35 -28.39
CA PRO A 355 -13.66 -17.56 -28.97
C PRO A 355 -12.84 -18.85 -28.74
N ALA A 356 -11.52 -18.79 -28.93
CA ALA A 356 -10.64 -19.94 -28.77
C ALA A 356 -10.47 -20.38 -27.30
N VAL A 357 -10.42 -19.41 -26.38
CA VAL A 357 -10.35 -19.66 -24.93
C VAL A 357 -11.68 -20.26 -24.44
N ALA A 358 -12.79 -19.65 -24.84
CA ALA A 358 -14.13 -20.11 -24.53
C ALA A 358 -14.43 -21.53 -25.05
N ALA A 359 -13.92 -21.87 -26.25
CA ALA A 359 -14.02 -23.23 -26.78
C ALA A 359 -13.32 -24.24 -25.85
N TRP A 360 -12.09 -23.94 -25.46
CA TRP A 360 -11.30 -24.79 -24.56
C TRP A 360 -11.94 -24.88 -23.16
N LEU A 361 -12.41 -23.77 -22.60
CA LEU A 361 -13.16 -23.75 -21.34
C LEU A 361 -14.45 -24.58 -21.43
N GLY A 362 -15.09 -24.64 -22.60
CA GLY A 362 -16.23 -25.50 -22.88
C GLY A 362 -15.91 -26.98 -22.72
N ASP A 363 -14.74 -27.43 -23.19
CA ASP A 363 -14.31 -28.84 -23.08
C ASP A 363 -14.07 -29.26 -21.62
N ILE A 364 -13.67 -28.32 -20.76
CA ILE A 364 -13.39 -28.55 -19.34
C ILE A 364 -14.46 -28.01 -18.40
N VAL A 365 -15.62 -27.58 -18.92
CA VAL A 365 -16.62 -26.82 -18.14
C VAL A 365 -17.13 -27.58 -16.90
N HIS A 366 -17.18 -28.90 -16.98
CA HIS A 366 -17.56 -29.80 -15.89
C HIS A 366 -16.56 -29.81 -14.70
N ARG A 367 -15.39 -29.18 -14.85
CA ARG A 367 -14.33 -29.09 -13.83
C ARG A 367 -14.14 -27.66 -13.33
N LEU A 368 -14.91 -26.69 -13.82
CA LEU A 368 -14.83 -25.29 -13.47
C LEU A 368 -15.85 -24.93 -12.40
N ASP A 369 -15.47 -24.09 -11.43
CA ASP A 369 -16.45 -23.43 -10.57
C ASP A 369 -17.12 -22.26 -11.29
N LEU A 370 -18.29 -22.53 -11.87
CA LEU A 370 -19.07 -21.54 -12.62
C LEU A 370 -19.70 -20.46 -11.74
N THR A 371 -19.71 -20.62 -10.41
CA THR A 371 -20.27 -19.62 -9.50
C THR A 371 -19.52 -18.29 -9.61
N GLY A 372 -18.19 -18.35 -9.66
CA GLY A 372 -17.34 -17.17 -9.85
C GLY A 372 -17.53 -16.53 -11.23
N VAL A 373 -17.68 -17.36 -12.27
CA VAL A 373 -17.89 -16.92 -13.66
C VAL A 373 -19.19 -16.14 -13.82
N VAL A 374 -20.30 -16.69 -13.31
CA VAL A 374 -21.62 -16.06 -13.36
C VAL A 374 -21.58 -14.70 -12.68
N ARG A 375 -20.97 -14.61 -11.50
CA ARG A 375 -20.87 -13.33 -10.77
C ARG A 375 -20.05 -12.31 -11.54
N LEU A 376 -18.89 -12.70 -12.07
CA LEU A 376 -18.01 -11.83 -12.85
C LEU A 376 -18.74 -11.26 -14.07
N TRP A 377 -19.36 -12.11 -14.88
CA TRP A 377 -20.08 -11.69 -16.08
C TRP A 377 -21.34 -10.88 -15.77
N ALA A 378 -22.05 -11.18 -14.67
CA ALA A 378 -23.21 -10.41 -14.24
C ALA A 378 -22.81 -8.99 -13.86
N THR A 379 -21.77 -8.83 -13.03
CA THR A 379 -21.24 -7.51 -12.64
C THR A 379 -20.70 -6.75 -13.86
N ARG A 380 -20.02 -7.42 -14.80
CA ARG A 380 -19.52 -6.77 -16.01
C ARG A 380 -20.67 -6.28 -16.90
N LEU A 381 -21.66 -7.13 -17.14
CA LEU A 381 -22.83 -6.78 -17.94
C LEU A 381 -23.59 -5.60 -17.30
N ALA A 382 -23.72 -5.62 -15.96
CA ALA A 382 -24.29 -4.52 -15.17
C ALA A 382 -23.60 -3.18 -15.44
N ALA A 383 -22.26 -3.19 -15.48
CA ALA A 383 -21.44 -2.00 -15.70
C ALA A 383 -21.34 -1.57 -17.18
N ASP A 384 -21.34 -2.53 -18.11
CA ASP A 384 -21.21 -2.31 -19.55
C ASP A 384 -22.14 -3.24 -20.34
N PRO A 385 -23.31 -2.75 -20.78
CA PRO A 385 -24.24 -3.52 -21.60
C PRO A 385 -23.64 -4.04 -22.92
N ALA A 386 -22.59 -3.39 -23.45
CA ALA A 386 -21.92 -3.82 -24.68
C ALA A 386 -21.17 -5.15 -24.52
N PHE A 387 -20.87 -5.56 -23.28
CA PHE A 387 -20.23 -6.84 -22.97
C PHE A 387 -21.05 -8.05 -23.48
N ALA A 388 -22.36 -7.91 -23.69
CA ALA A 388 -23.17 -8.95 -24.31
C ALA A 388 -22.65 -9.40 -25.69
N GLU A 389 -22.03 -8.49 -26.46
CA GLU A 389 -21.42 -8.82 -27.76
C GLU A 389 -20.10 -9.59 -27.60
N ALA A 390 -19.37 -9.38 -26.50
CA ALA A 390 -18.15 -10.12 -26.20
C ALA A 390 -18.45 -11.59 -25.84
N ILE A 391 -19.59 -11.87 -25.21
CA ILE A 391 -20.04 -13.24 -24.89
C ILE A 391 -20.66 -13.94 -26.12
N ALA A 392 -21.13 -13.18 -27.12
CA ALA A 392 -21.80 -13.70 -28.31
C ALA A 392 -21.02 -14.77 -29.13
N PRO A 393 -19.68 -14.85 -29.14
CA PRO A 393 -18.92 -15.93 -29.78
C PRO A 393 -18.56 -17.15 -28.89
N VAL A 394 -18.80 -17.11 -27.56
CA VAL A 394 -18.43 -18.19 -26.60
C VAL A 394 -19.07 -19.54 -26.94
N GLY A 395 -18.40 -20.69 -26.94
CA GLY A 395 -18.99 -21.99 -27.34
C GLY A 395 -20.33 -22.38 -26.65
N ALA A 396 -21.20 -23.15 -27.34
CA ALA A 396 -22.54 -23.50 -26.86
C ALA A 396 -22.52 -24.26 -25.51
N ALA A 397 -21.60 -25.22 -25.34
CA ALA A 397 -21.46 -25.99 -24.10
C ALA A 397 -21.14 -25.10 -22.88
N PHE A 398 -20.29 -24.10 -23.07
CA PHE A 398 -19.94 -23.16 -22.00
C PHE A 398 -21.09 -22.21 -21.68
N LEU A 399 -21.77 -21.67 -22.70
CA LEU A 399 -22.98 -20.86 -22.50
C LEU A 399 -24.06 -21.62 -21.74
N ASP A 400 -24.28 -22.86 -22.14
CA ASP A 400 -25.28 -23.75 -21.54
C ASP A 400 -24.96 -23.97 -20.05
N ALA A 401 -23.74 -24.41 -19.72
CA ALA A 401 -23.37 -24.64 -18.33
C ALA A 401 -23.41 -23.35 -17.48
N THR A 402 -23.00 -22.21 -18.05
CA THR A 402 -23.05 -20.90 -17.36
C THR A 402 -24.49 -20.45 -17.14
N LEU A 403 -25.40 -20.71 -18.11
CA LEU A 403 -26.82 -20.45 -17.96
C LEU A 403 -27.42 -21.28 -16.82
N ASP A 404 -27.11 -22.58 -16.73
CA ASP A 404 -27.62 -23.43 -15.63
C ASP A 404 -27.13 -22.93 -14.27
N ALA A 405 -25.86 -22.53 -14.17
CA ALA A 405 -25.29 -21.96 -12.96
C ALA A 405 -25.94 -20.62 -12.57
N ALA A 406 -26.27 -19.77 -13.56
CA ALA A 406 -26.98 -18.51 -13.32
C ALA A 406 -28.43 -18.73 -12.89
N LEU A 407 -29.14 -19.67 -13.51
CA LEU A 407 -30.52 -20.04 -13.17
C LEU A 407 -30.64 -20.62 -11.75
N ALA A 408 -29.58 -21.27 -11.25
CA ALA A 408 -29.53 -21.73 -9.87
C ALA A 408 -29.40 -20.59 -8.84
N ARG A 409 -29.15 -19.34 -9.28
CA ARG A 409 -28.79 -18.18 -8.44
C ARG A 409 -29.48 -16.88 -8.85
N LEU A 410 -30.80 -16.90 -9.02
CA LEU A 410 -31.57 -15.71 -9.44
C LEU A 410 -31.86 -14.71 -8.30
N ASP A 411 -31.02 -14.70 -7.26
CA ASP A 411 -31.23 -13.97 -6.01
C ASP A 411 -31.09 -12.44 -6.17
N ASP A 412 -30.30 -11.99 -7.15
CA ASP A 412 -30.02 -10.60 -7.44
C ASP A 412 -30.44 -10.19 -8.87
N GLU A 413 -30.53 -8.89 -9.14
CA GLU A 413 -30.94 -8.37 -10.46
C GLU A 413 -29.90 -8.60 -11.56
N ASP A 414 -28.61 -8.47 -11.25
CA ASP A 414 -27.52 -8.59 -12.22
C ASP A 414 -27.42 -10.02 -12.76
N THR A 415 -27.51 -11.02 -11.87
CA THR A 415 -27.51 -12.43 -12.25
C THR A 415 -28.75 -12.79 -13.09
N ARG A 416 -29.92 -12.21 -12.77
CA ARG A 416 -31.13 -12.36 -13.60
C ARG A 416 -30.94 -11.76 -14.98
N TRP A 417 -30.32 -10.59 -15.07
CA TRP A 417 -30.02 -9.95 -16.36
C TRP A 417 -29.03 -10.78 -17.18
N LEU A 418 -27.98 -11.31 -16.56
CA LEU A 418 -27.05 -12.24 -17.21
C LEU A 418 -27.78 -13.49 -17.73
N ALA A 419 -28.61 -14.14 -16.90
CA ALA A 419 -29.35 -15.34 -17.30
C ALA A 419 -30.27 -15.07 -18.51
N GLY A 420 -30.98 -13.93 -18.53
CA GLY A 420 -31.77 -13.50 -19.67
C GLY A 420 -30.93 -13.27 -20.94
N THR A 421 -29.75 -12.67 -20.78
CA THR A 421 -28.81 -12.42 -21.88
C THR A 421 -28.20 -13.71 -22.43
N LEU A 422 -27.78 -14.64 -21.58
CA LEU A 422 -27.28 -15.97 -21.98
C LEU A 422 -28.36 -16.76 -22.71
N LEU A 423 -29.61 -16.71 -22.23
CA LEU A 423 -30.74 -17.35 -22.89
C LEU A 423 -30.99 -16.76 -24.28
N ARG A 424 -30.96 -15.42 -24.41
CA ARG A 424 -31.07 -14.72 -25.70
C ARG A 424 -29.99 -15.17 -26.68
N LEU A 425 -28.73 -15.17 -26.25
CA LEU A 425 -27.60 -15.62 -27.05
C LEU A 425 -27.73 -17.10 -27.46
N ARG A 426 -28.24 -17.95 -26.56
CA ARG A 426 -28.48 -19.37 -26.85
C ARG A 426 -29.56 -19.57 -27.90
N CYS A 427 -30.67 -18.85 -27.81
CA CYS A 427 -31.75 -18.84 -28.80
C CYS A 427 -31.27 -18.30 -30.16
N ALA A 428 -30.33 -17.36 -30.16
CA ALA A 428 -29.79 -16.78 -31.39
C ALA A 428 -29.02 -17.76 -32.27
N ARG A 429 -28.50 -18.86 -31.69
CA ARG A 429 -27.61 -19.84 -32.33
C ARG A 429 -28.31 -21.08 -32.89
N GLY A 430 -29.63 -21.20 -32.74
CA GLY A 430 -30.40 -22.36 -33.21
C GLY A 430 -30.27 -23.58 -32.29
N ALA A 431 -30.79 -24.74 -32.75
CA ALA A 431 -30.84 -26.04 -32.04
C ALA A 431 -30.84 -25.92 -30.51
N VAL A 432 -31.93 -25.36 -29.96
CA VAL A 432 -32.14 -25.25 -28.52
C VAL A 432 -32.93 -26.47 -28.07
N GLU A 433 -32.50 -27.10 -26.98
CA GLU A 433 -33.27 -28.19 -26.37
C GLU A 433 -34.53 -27.64 -25.69
N GLY A 434 -35.71 -28.00 -26.20
CA GLY A 434 -36.97 -27.40 -25.76
C GLY A 434 -37.27 -27.58 -24.26
N ALA A 435 -36.87 -28.70 -23.66
CA ALA A 435 -37.03 -28.94 -22.23
C ALA A 435 -36.21 -27.94 -21.39
N ARG A 436 -34.96 -27.70 -21.79
CA ARG A 436 -34.06 -26.76 -21.14
C ARG A 436 -34.54 -25.32 -21.26
N LEU A 437 -34.98 -24.93 -22.47
CA LEU A 437 -35.61 -23.62 -22.68
C LEU A 437 -36.78 -23.40 -21.73
N ARG A 438 -37.67 -24.39 -21.61
CA ARG A 438 -38.85 -24.30 -20.76
C ARG A 438 -38.45 -24.08 -19.29
N ILE A 439 -37.43 -24.79 -18.81
CA ILE A 439 -36.91 -24.61 -17.45
C ILE A 439 -36.36 -23.20 -17.25
N ALA A 440 -35.52 -22.72 -18.18
CA ALA A 440 -34.93 -21.39 -18.11
C ALA A 440 -35.98 -20.27 -18.12
N LEU A 441 -36.94 -20.34 -19.05
CA LEU A 441 -38.04 -19.38 -19.13
C LEU A 441 -38.94 -19.43 -17.89
N SER A 442 -39.26 -20.63 -17.38
CA SER A 442 -40.09 -20.77 -16.18
C SER A 442 -39.44 -20.10 -14.97
N ALA A 443 -38.14 -20.35 -14.77
CA ALA A 443 -37.38 -19.78 -13.67
C ALA A 443 -37.29 -18.24 -13.76
N LEU A 444 -36.95 -17.71 -14.94
CA LEU A 444 -36.85 -16.25 -15.15
C LEU A 444 -38.22 -15.54 -15.04
N LEU A 445 -39.30 -16.17 -15.54
CA LEU A 445 -40.64 -15.59 -15.48
C LEU A 445 -41.28 -15.69 -14.08
N ALA A 446 -40.83 -16.61 -13.23
CA ALA A 446 -41.24 -16.69 -11.84
C ALA A 446 -40.63 -15.57 -10.97
N ALA A 447 -39.43 -15.08 -11.34
CA ALA A 447 -38.80 -13.96 -10.65
C ALA A 447 -39.47 -12.61 -10.99
N PRO A 448 -39.39 -11.57 -10.13
CA PRO A 448 -39.97 -10.25 -10.41
C PRO A 448 -39.49 -9.63 -11.76
N PRO A 449 -40.30 -8.75 -12.39
CA PRO A 449 -39.89 -7.96 -13.56
C PRO A 449 -38.61 -7.18 -13.29
N THR A 450 -37.64 -7.25 -14.22
CA THR A 450 -36.31 -6.63 -14.09
C THR A 450 -35.74 -6.25 -15.46
N SER A 451 -34.54 -5.66 -15.45
CA SER A 451 -33.71 -5.39 -16.64
C SER A 451 -33.52 -6.60 -17.56
N ALA A 452 -33.60 -7.83 -17.02
CA ALA A 452 -33.61 -9.08 -17.79
C ALA A 452 -34.75 -9.19 -18.82
N ASP A 453 -35.90 -8.54 -18.55
CA ASP A 453 -37.10 -8.62 -19.41
C ASP A 453 -36.83 -8.00 -20.80
N ALA A 454 -35.89 -7.06 -20.92
CA ALA A 454 -35.46 -6.50 -22.20
C ALA A 454 -34.72 -7.53 -23.06
N ALA A 455 -33.84 -8.34 -22.47
CA ALA A 455 -33.16 -9.43 -23.18
C ALA A 455 -34.14 -10.53 -23.59
N LEU A 456 -35.15 -10.80 -22.76
CA LEU A 456 -36.21 -11.77 -23.02
C LEU A 456 -37.22 -11.32 -24.09
N ALA A 457 -37.31 -10.01 -24.35
CA ALA A 457 -38.13 -9.43 -25.41
C ALA A 457 -37.58 -9.64 -26.83
N ASP A 458 -36.39 -10.25 -26.95
CA ASP A 458 -35.75 -10.52 -28.24
C ASP A 458 -36.66 -11.41 -29.13
N PRO A 459 -36.85 -11.05 -30.43
CA PRO A 459 -37.70 -11.80 -31.35
C PRO A 459 -37.38 -13.28 -31.42
N LYS A 460 -36.09 -13.66 -31.35
CA LYS A 460 -35.68 -15.07 -31.40
C LYS A 460 -36.10 -15.82 -30.14
N VAL A 461 -36.05 -15.18 -28.97
CA VAL A 461 -36.53 -15.80 -27.72
C VAL A 461 -38.04 -16.03 -27.79
N LEU A 462 -38.80 -15.07 -28.32
CA LEU A 462 -40.25 -15.20 -28.50
C LEU A 462 -40.62 -16.28 -29.52
N GLU A 463 -39.90 -16.39 -30.63
CA GLU A 463 -40.10 -17.44 -31.64
C GLU A 463 -39.83 -18.83 -31.07
N VAL A 464 -38.70 -19.00 -30.39
CA VAL A 464 -38.32 -20.29 -29.77
C VAL A 464 -39.28 -20.64 -28.63
N ALA A 465 -39.73 -19.65 -27.83
CA ALA A 465 -40.74 -19.86 -26.79
C ALA A 465 -42.08 -20.36 -27.36
N LYS A 466 -42.56 -19.79 -28.48
CA LYS A 466 -43.79 -20.27 -29.13
C LYS A 466 -43.69 -21.71 -29.60
N ALA A 467 -42.51 -22.13 -30.06
CA ALA A 467 -42.28 -23.49 -30.55
C ALA A 467 -42.18 -24.52 -29.43
N PHE A 468 -41.52 -24.19 -28.30
CA PHE A 468 -41.13 -25.19 -27.30
C PHE A 468 -41.72 -24.96 -25.89
N ALA A 469 -42.24 -23.78 -25.58
CA ALA A 469 -42.92 -23.45 -24.33
C ALA A 469 -44.15 -22.52 -24.57
N PRO A 470 -45.12 -22.95 -25.40
CA PRO A 470 -46.28 -22.13 -25.77
C PRO A 470 -47.07 -21.63 -24.56
N GLU A 471 -47.13 -22.42 -23.49
CA GLU A 471 -47.78 -22.08 -22.21
C GLU A 471 -47.16 -20.85 -21.52
N LEU A 472 -45.88 -20.56 -21.75
CA LEU A 472 -45.17 -19.41 -21.16
C LEU A 472 -45.16 -18.18 -22.08
N SER A 473 -45.53 -18.35 -23.35
CA SER A 473 -45.38 -17.32 -24.38
C SER A 473 -46.23 -16.08 -24.12
N ALA A 474 -47.43 -16.23 -23.55
CA ALA A 474 -48.29 -15.12 -23.18
C ALA A 474 -47.69 -14.28 -22.04
N THR A 475 -47.17 -14.93 -21.00
CA THR A 475 -46.51 -14.28 -19.86
C THR A 475 -45.23 -13.56 -20.30
N LEU A 476 -44.44 -14.21 -21.17
CA LEU A 476 -43.24 -13.63 -21.76
C LEU A 476 -43.56 -12.38 -22.60
N ALA A 477 -44.56 -12.45 -23.48
CA ALA A 477 -44.98 -11.32 -24.29
C ALA A 477 -45.50 -10.15 -23.44
N ALA A 478 -46.21 -10.41 -22.35
CA ALA A 478 -46.67 -9.38 -21.42
C ALA A 478 -45.50 -8.69 -20.69
N ARG A 479 -44.45 -9.44 -20.35
CA ARG A 479 -43.24 -8.91 -19.70
C ARG A 479 -42.29 -8.20 -20.66
N ALA A 480 -42.30 -8.54 -21.94
CA ALA A 480 -41.51 -7.86 -22.97
C ALA A 480 -41.95 -6.41 -23.22
N ILE A 481 -43.16 -6.01 -22.79
CA ILE A 481 -43.66 -4.64 -22.93
C ILE A 481 -42.96 -3.75 -21.88
N PRO A 482 -42.28 -2.64 -22.26
CA PRO A 482 -41.62 -1.73 -21.32
C PRO A 482 -42.54 -1.25 -20.19
N ALA A 483 -42.02 -1.13 -18.96
CA ALA A 483 -42.82 -0.72 -17.78
C ALA A 483 -43.52 0.64 -17.98
N GLY A 484 -42.86 1.60 -18.65
CA GLY A 484 -43.45 2.90 -19.01
C GLY A 484 -44.63 2.79 -19.98
N LEU A 485 -44.69 1.74 -20.80
CA LEU A 485 -45.83 1.44 -21.68
C LEU A 485 -46.98 0.73 -20.96
N ARG A 486 -46.67 -0.07 -19.93
CA ARG A 486 -47.69 -0.66 -19.05
C ARG A 486 -48.34 0.38 -18.13
N GLN A 487 -47.64 1.47 -17.79
CA GLN A 487 -48.13 2.56 -16.94
C GLN A 487 -48.74 3.74 -17.72
N ALA A 488 -48.64 3.76 -19.05
CA ALA A 488 -49.25 4.79 -19.88
C ALA A 488 -50.78 4.81 -19.69
N ARG A 489 -51.28 5.76 -18.91
CA ARG A 489 -52.71 5.93 -18.61
C ARG A 489 -53.50 6.45 -19.82
N HIS A 490 -52.83 6.88 -20.89
CA HIS A 490 -53.46 7.48 -22.06
C HIS A 490 -53.35 6.58 -23.31
N PRO A 491 -54.47 6.23 -23.97
CA PRO A 491 -54.49 5.36 -25.17
C PRO A 491 -53.57 5.82 -26.31
N ALA A 492 -53.35 7.14 -26.44
CA ALA A 492 -52.55 7.72 -27.51
C ALA A 492 -51.04 7.42 -27.39
N GLU A 493 -50.51 7.28 -26.18
CA GLU A 493 -49.09 6.98 -25.92
C GLU A 493 -48.80 5.50 -26.16
N PHE A 494 -49.72 4.62 -25.73
CA PHE A 494 -49.69 3.20 -26.05
C PHE A 494 -49.73 2.95 -27.56
N THR A 495 -50.63 3.67 -28.26
CA THR A 495 -50.76 3.58 -29.73
C THR A 495 -49.47 4.04 -30.42
N ARG A 496 -48.89 5.18 -30.02
CA ARG A 496 -47.66 5.69 -30.68
C ARG A 496 -46.48 4.72 -30.58
N ALA A 497 -46.29 4.10 -29.42
CA ALA A 497 -45.20 3.14 -29.23
C ALA A 497 -45.48 1.75 -29.83
N ALA A 498 -46.74 1.29 -29.81
CA ALA A 498 -47.14 0.07 -30.52
C ALA A 498 -46.94 0.23 -32.04
N TRP A 499 -47.26 1.40 -32.60
CA TRP A 499 -46.99 1.71 -34.00
C TRP A 499 -45.48 1.85 -34.32
N ALA A 500 -44.66 2.33 -33.38
CA ALA A 500 -43.20 2.34 -33.55
C ALA A 500 -42.60 0.92 -33.59
N LEU A 501 -43.10 0.00 -32.75
CA LEU A 501 -42.72 -1.42 -32.78
C LEU A 501 -43.18 -2.12 -34.06
N VAL A 502 -44.40 -1.84 -34.52
CA VAL A 502 -44.93 -2.35 -35.81
C VAL A 502 -44.15 -1.78 -37.00
N ALA A 503 -43.75 -0.50 -36.96
CA ALA A 503 -42.95 0.12 -38.01
C ALA A 503 -41.51 -0.43 -38.08
N ALA A 504 -40.88 -0.70 -36.93
CA ALA A 504 -39.56 -1.35 -36.89
C ALA A 504 -39.61 -2.79 -37.45
N ALA A 505 -40.63 -3.57 -37.08
CA ALA A 505 -40.86 -4.90 -37.64
C ALA A 505 -41.22 -4.88 -39.14
N GLY A 506 -41.85 -3.81 -39.62
CA GLY A 506 -42.13 -3.58 -41.04
C GLY A 506 -40.89 -3.21 -41.86
N ALA A 507 -39.98 -2.42 -41.30
CA ALA A 507 -38.72 -2.03 -41.96
C ALA A 507 -37.78 -3.23 -42.15
N GLU A 508 -37.75 -4.16 -41.19
CA GLU A 508 -36.95 -5.40 -41.29
C GLU A 508 -37.50 -6.37 -42.35
N ARG A 509 -38.83 -6.37 -42.60
CA ARG A 509 -39.45 -7.11 -43.72
C ARG A 509 -39.24 -6.48 -45.09
N ALA A 510 -38.95 -5.17 -45.15
CA ALA A 510 -38.70 -4.46 -46.39
C ALA A 510 -37.20 -4.45 -46.77
N ALA A 511 -36.31 -4.78 -45.82
CA ALA A 511 -34.87 -4.93 -46.03
C ALA A 511 -34.44 -6.38 -46.34
N ARG A 512 -35.38 -7.34 -46.29
CA ARG A 512 -35.28 -8.67 -46.89
C ARG A 512 -36.04 -8.69 -48.20
#